data_AF-A0A533SLD1-F1
#
_entry.id   AF-A0A533SLD1-F1
#
_cell.length_a   1.000
_cell.length_b   1.000
_cell.length_c   1.000
_cell.angle_alpha   90.00
_cell.angle_beta   90.00
_cell.angle_gamma   90.00
#
_symmetry.space_group_name_H-M   'P 1'
#
loop_
_entity.id
_entity.type
_entity.pdbx_description
1 polymer ?
#
loop_
_entity_poly.entity_id
_entity_poly.type
_entity_poly.pdbx_seq_one_letter_code
_entity_poly.pdbx_strand_id
1 'polypeptide(L)'
;AEAEGIDLNRYFFINFYKFYRTDEEQRIVDFVKEMVADARSKGIFFHVRNLIARDETLAEEVERVFDSARRVAEEAGIELRLPGTSPRAERSCDFIEEGSAFVSWDGEVHPCYFLWHRFQCHFSYWRKYVPGLSLEFGSDVAIHYTYWKKTVNPRSFGNLARQGILEIWNDQAFSSFRKEVVDNEFPYCSNCNLVPCDHLIVEPFDRDCYLTTVPCGDCFWGLGIFNCMK
;
A
#
# COMPACT_ATOMS: atom_id res chain seq x y z
N ALA A 1 -23.35 3.79 10.79
CA ALA A 1 -23.87 2.52 10.24
C ALA A 1 -24.50 1.66 11.33
N GLU A 2 -23.74 1.15 12.30
CA GLU A 2 -24.28 0.32 13.39
C GLU A 2 -25.37 1.02 14.21
N ALA A 3 -25.14 2.27 14.61
CA ALA A 3 -26.13 3.09 15.33
C ALA A 3 -27.44 3.31 14.54
N GLU A 4 -27.40 3.14 13.22
CA GLU A 4 -28.55 3.33 12.32
C GLU A 4 -29.14 2.00 11.80
N GLY A 5 -28.57 0.86 12.23
CA GLY A 5 -28.96 -0.48 11.78
C GLY A 5 -28.62 -0.78 10.31
N ILE A 6 -27.64 -0.06 9.73
CA ILE A 6 -27.29 -0.17 8.31
C ILE A 6 -26.19 -1.21 8.12
N ASP A 7 -26.48 -2.30 7.42
CA ASP A 7 -25.49 -3.30 7.01
C ASP A 7 -24.77 -2.88 5.72
N LEU A 8 -23.56 -2.35 5.88
CA LEU A 8 -22.72 -1.89 4.76
C LEU A 8 -22.21 -3.02 3.88
N ASN A 9 -22.19 -4.27 4.34
CA ASN A 9 -21.70 -5.40 3.53
C ASN A 9 -22.56 -5.64 2.29
N ARG A 10 -23.84 -5.26 2.36
CA ARG A 10 -24.80 -5.37 1.26
C ARG A 10 -24.65 -4.26 0.21
N TYR A 11 -23.93 -3.18 0.52
CA TYR A 11 -23.82 -2.01 -0.35
C TYR A 11 -23.36 -2.36 -1.76
N PHE A 12 -22.27 -3.14 -1.91
CA PHE A 12 -21.73 -3.45 -3.25
C PHE A 12 -22.70 -4.29 -4.08
N PHE A 13 -23.39 -5.26 -3.47
CA PHE A 13 -24.38 -6.05 -4.19
C PHE A 13 -25.57 -5.17 -4.64
N ILE A 14 -26.13 -4.37 -3.71
CA ILE A 14 -27.29 -3.51 -3.99
C ILE A 14 -26.95 -2.42 -5.02
N ASN A 15 -25.79 -1.77 -4.87
CA ASN A 15 -25.42 -0.64 -5.71
C ASN A 15 -25.10 -1.05 -7.15
N PHE A 16 -24.42 -2.20 -7.35
CA PHE A 16 -23.94 -2.61 -8.67
C PHE A 16 -24.83 -3.66 -9.38
N TYR A 17 -25.62 -4.44 -8.64
CA TYR A 17 -26.37 -5.57 -9.22
C TYR A 17 -27.89 -5.46 -9.11
N LYS A 18 -28.44 -4.59 -8.24
CA LYS A 18 -29.88 -4.35 -8.15
C LYS A 18 -30.29 -3.07 -8.87
N PHE A 19 -31.16 -3.22 -9.87
CA PHE A 19 -31.81 -2.10 -10.57
C PHE A 19 -33.01 -1.55 -9.81
N TYR A 20 -33.81 -2.42 -9.18
CA TYR A 20 -34.92 -2.04 -8.31
C TYR A 20 -34.52 -2.29 -6.86
N ARG A 21 -34.75 -1.30 -6.00
CA ARG A 21 -34.36 -1.30 -4.58
C ARG A 21 -35.57 -1.02 -3.72
N THR A 22 -35.64 -1.66 -2.56
CA THR A 22 -36.60 -1.26 -1.51
C THR A 22 -36.13 0.04 -0.84
N ASP A 23 -37.00 0.69 -0.08
CA ASP A 23 -36.64 1.91 0.66
C ASP A 23 -35.46 1.67 1.63
N GLU A 24 -35.42 0.49 2.27
CA GLU A 24 -34.32 0.07 3.12
C GLU A 24 -33.01 -0.09 2.34
N GLU A 25 -33.05 -0.72 1.15
CA GLU A 25 -31.87 -0.91 0.31
C GLU A 25 -31.37 0.42 -0.28
N GLN A 26 -32.30 1.33 -0.61
CA GLN A 26 -31.97 2.67 -1.06
C GLN A 26 -31.30 3.48 0.06
N ARG A 27 -31.76 3.35 1.30
CA ARG A 27 -31.13 3.95 2.49
C ARG A 27 -29.67 3.51 2.66
N ILE A 28 -29.33 2.24 2.41
CA ILE A 28 -27.92 1.77 2.46
C ILE A 28 -27.06 2.48 1.41
N VAL A 29 -27.58 2.61 0.17
CA VAL A 29 -26.86 3.27 -0.92
C VAL A 29 -26.66 4.76 -0.63
N ASP A 30 -27.70 5.43 -0.16
CA ASP A 30 -27.65 6.86 0.13
C ASP A 30 -26.69 7.15 1.29
N PHE A 31 -26.71 6.33 2.35
CA PHE A 31 -25.75 6.45 3.44
C PHE A 31 -24.29 6.39 2.96
N VAL A 32 -23.94 5.40 2.12
CA VAL A 32 -22.57 5.29 1.61
C VAL A 32 -22.22 6.46 0.67
N LYS A 33 -23.16 6.93 -0.14
CA LYS A 33 -22.95 8.10 -1.00
C LYS A 33 -22.72 9.36 -0.19
N GLU A 34 -23.51 9.59 0.86
CA GLU A 34 -23.34 10.71 1.79
C GLU A 34 -22.00 10.63 2.50
N MET A 35 -21.62 9.47 3.01
CA MET A 35 -20.30 9.23 3.61
C MET A 35 -19.16 9.56 2.64
N VAL A 36 -19.25 9.11 1.39
CA VAL A 36 -18.24 9.41 0.36
C VAL A 36 -18.23 10.90 0.00
N ALA A 37 -19.39 11.55 -0.08
CA ALA A 37 -19.50 12.97 -0.35
C ALA A 37 -18.92 13.84 0.78
N ASP A 38 -19.21 13.49 2.02
CA ASP A 38 -18.65 14.15 3.21
C ASP A 38 -17.12 14.03 3.24
N ALA A 39 -16.60 12.82 3.05
CA ALA A 39 -15.15 12.61 2.99
C ALA A 39 -14.47 13.39 1.86
N ARG A 40 -15.09 13.42 0.67
CA ARG A 40 -14.60 14.21 -0.45
C ARG A 40 -14.57 15.70 -0.12
N SER A 41 -15.58 16.22 0.59
CA SER A 41 -15.62 17.63 1.02
C SER A 41 -14.48 17.98 1.99
N LYS A 42 -13.97 16.98 2.71
CA LYS A 42 -12.83 17.08 3.64
C LYS A 42 -11.48 16.74 2.98
N GLY A 43 -11.46 16.45 1.68
CA GLY A 43 -10.25 16.01 0.98
C GLY A 43 -9.75 14.62 1.40
N ILE A 44 -10.59 13.81 2.03
CA ILE A 44 -10.26 12.46 2.48
C ILE A 44 -10.61 11.47 1.37
N PHE A 45 -9.63 10.67 0.97
CA PHE A 45 -9.80 9.61 -0.01
C PHE A 45 -9.58 8.25 0.65
N PHE A 46 -10.50 7.33 0.42
CA PHE A 46 -10.39 5.96 0.92
C PHE A 46 -11.05 4.96 -0.03
N HIS A 47 -10.66 3.70 0.14
CA HIS A 47 -11.21 2.58 -0.59
C HIS A 47 -12.39 1.98 0.20
N VAL A 48 -13.62 2.38 -0.15
CA VAL A 48 -14.86 2.00 0.55
C VAL A 48 -14.95 0.49 0.80
N ARG A 49 -14.54 -0.34 -0.18
CA ARG A 49 -14.59 -1.80 -0.05
C ARG A 49 -13.62 -2.32 1.02
N ASN A 50 -12.42 -1.76 1.09
CA ASN A 50 -11.42 -2.20 2.06
C ASN A 50 -11.77 -1.69 3.45
N LEU A 51 -12.37 -0.50 3.53
CA LEU A 51 -12.87 0.05 4.79
C LEU A 51 -13.98 -0.84 5.37
N ILE A 52 -14.94 -1.27 4.55
CA ILE A 52 -16.02 -2.17 4.98
C ILE A 52 -15.51 -3.58 5.30
N ALA A 53 -14.55 -4.09 4.52
CA ALA A 53 -13.99 -5.43 4.71
C ALA A 53 -12.93 -5.51 5.82
N ARG A 54 -12.61 -4.39 6.48
CA ARG A 54 -11.59 -4.36 7.52
C ARG A 54 -12.11 -5.10 8.75
N ASP A 55 -11.31 -6.04 9.23
CA ASP A 55 -11.57 -6.72 10.49
C ASP A 55 -11.12 -5.81 11.65
N GLU A 56 -12.07 -5.06 12.21
CA GLU A 56 -11.81 -4.16 13.33
C GLU A 56 -11.44 -4.93 14.60
N THR A 57 -11.97 -6.15 14.80
CA THR A 57 -11.62 -6.98 15.98
C THR A 57 -10.15 -7.41 15.93
N LEU A 58 -9.70 -7.88 14.76
CA LEU A 58 -8.30 -8.21 14.54
C LEU A 58 -7.41 -6.96 14.66
N ALA A 59 -7.84 -5.82 14.12
CA ALA A 59 -7.09 -4.57 14.23
C ALA A 59 -6.88 -4.17 15.70
N GLU A 60 -7.94 -4.21 16.52
CA GLU A 60 -7.86 -3.96 17.96
C GLU A 60 -7.01 -4.99 18.70
N GLU A 61 -7.04 -6.26 18.29
CA GLU A 61 -6.16 -7.30 18.85
C GLU A 61 -4.69 -7.02 18.55
N VAL A 62 -4.35 -6.66 17.31
CA VAL A 62 -2.97 -6.33 16.93
C VAL A 62 -2.46 -5.14 17.74
N GLU A 63 -3.26 -4.08 17.91
CA GLU A 63 -2.86 -2.92 18.71
C GLU A 63 -2.63 -3.30 20.18
N ARG A 64 -3.52 -4.11 20.78
CA ARG A 64 -3.34 -4.61 22.15
C ARG A 64 -2.04 -5.41 22.31
N VAL A 65 -1.72 -6.26 21.34
CA VAL A 65 -0.46 -7.03 21.34
C VAL A 65 0.74 -6.10 21.22
N PHE A 66 0.66 -5.09 20.35
CA PHE A 66 1.74 -4.12 20.16
C PHE A 66 2.00 -3.28 21.41
N ASP A 67 0.95 -2.84 22.11
CA ASP A 67 1.06 -2.16 23.41
C ASP A 67 1.66 -3.06 24.49
N SER A 68 1.29 -4.34 24.50
CA SER A 68 1.92 -5.30 25.41
C SER A 68 3.40 -5.48 25.10
N ALA A 69 3.78 -5.60 23.83
CA ALA A 69 5.16 -5.74 23.41
C ALA A 69 6.00 -4.50 23.77
N ARG A 70 5.45 -3.30 23.59
CA ARG A 70 6.08 -2.03 24.00
C ARG A 70 6.38 -2.00 25.50
N ARG A 71 5.43 -2.38 26.35
CA ARG A 71 5.64 -2.44 27.82
C ARG A 71 6.74 -3.43 28.22
N VAL A 72 6.72 -4.64 27.66
CA VAL A 72 7.76 -5.64 27.93
C VAL A 72 9.14 -5.16 27.48
N ALA A 73 9.23 -4.51 26.32
CA ALA A 73 10.48 -3.96 25.83
C ALA A 73 11.03 -2.84 26.73
N GLU A 74 10.15 -1.94 27.21
CA GLU A 74 10.51 -0.88 28.17
C GLU A 74 11.02 -1.47 29.50
N GLU A 75 10.31 -2.45 30.07
CA GLU A 75 10.72 -3.14 31.29
C GLU A 75 12.07 -3.87 31.14
N ALA A 76 12.33 -4.44 29.96
CA ALA A 76 13.57 -5.11 29.64
C ALA A 76 14.72 -4.17 29.22
N GLY A 77 14.45 -2.88 29.05
CA GLY A 77 15.43 -1.92 28.52
C GLY A 77 15.83 -2.18 27.06
N ILE A 78 14.94 -2.77 26.26
CA ILE A 78 15.16 -3.10 24.86
C ILE A 78 14.48 -2.04 23.98
N GLU A 79 15.20 -1.49 23.00
CA GLU A 79 14.60 -0.66 21.96
C GLU A 79 13.74 -1.55 21.04
N LEU A 80 12.43 -1.31 21.01
CA LEU A 80 11.49 -2.01 20.15
C LEU A 80 10.97 -1.10 19.04
N ARG A 81 11.13 -1.54 17.80
CA ARG A 81 10.56 -0.90 16.61
C ARG A 81 9.52 -1.82 15.99
N LEU A 82 8.26 -1.38 15.99
CA LEU A 82 7.15 -2.12 15.40
C LEU A 82 6.76 -1.49 14.06
N PRO A 83 6.35 -2.30 13.06
CA PRO A 83 5.76 -1.77 11.84
C PRO A 83 4.44 -1.06 12.13
N GLY A 84 4.01 -0.19 11.21
CA GLY A 84 2.64 0.32 11.22
C GLY A 84 1.64 -0.80 10.96
N THR A 85 0.51 -0.77 11.67
CA THR A 85 -0.63 -1.68 11.45
C THR A 85 -1.51 -1.24 10.28
N SER A 86 -1.32 -0.01 9.81
CA SER A 86 -2.01 0.59 8.67
C SER A 86 -1.08 1.54 7.90
N PRO A 87 -1.26 1.71 6.58
CA PRO A 87 -0.40 2.59 5.79
C PRO A 87 -0.46 4.03 6.31
N ARG A 88 0.70 4.66 6.46
CA ARG A 88 0.79 6.07 6.86
C ARG A 88 0.26 7.00 5.76
N ALA A 89 -0.47 8.03 6.15
CA ALA A 89 -0.94 9.08 5.24
C ALA A 89 0.23 9.96 4.76
N GLU A 90 1.10 10.34 5.68
CA GLU A 90 2.38 10.98 5.39
C GLU A 90 3.42 9.90 5.13
N ARG A 91 3.97 9.90 3.91
CA ARG A 91 4.99 8.92 3.51
C ARG A 91 6.36 9.45 3.90
N SER A 92 7.18 8.58 4.47
CA SER A 92 8.59 8.86 4.73
C SER A 92 9.42 7.69 4.23
N CYS A 93 10.51 7.98 3.51
CA CYS A 93 11.44 6.98 3.01
C CYS A 93 12.75 7.06 3.79
N ASP A 94 12.83 6.27 4.86
CA ASP A 94 14.00 6.18 5.74
C ASP A 94 15.33 6.00 4.97
N PHE A 95 15.34 5.20 3.90
CA PHE A 95 16.57 4.98 3.12
C PHE A 95 17.10 6.26 2.49
N ILE A 96 16.22 7.07 1.91
CA ILE A 96 16.65 8.27 1.16
C ILE A 96 16.79 9.46 2.09
N GLU A 97 15.87 9.62 3.04
CA GLU A 97 15.86 10.72 4.00
C GLU A 97 17.03 10.65 4.98
N GLU A 98 17.45 9.45 5.40
CA GLU A 98 18.62 9.27 6.27
C GLU A 98 19.94 9.23 5.50
N GLY A 99 19.90 9.36 4.16
CA GLY A 99 21.11 9.38 3.34
C GLY A 99 21.82 8.04 3.21
N SER A 100 21.05 6.94 3.12
CA SER A 100 21.59 5.60 2.91
C SER A 100 21.83 5.29 1.43
N ALA A 101 22.80 4.41 1.16
CA ALA A 101 22.98 3.74 -0.12
C ALA A 101 23.15 2.24 0.13
N PHE A 102 22.59 1.42 -0.76
CA PHE A 102 22.72 -0.03 -0.68
C PHE A 102 23.75 -0.52 -1.71
N VAL A 103 24.73 -1.31 -1.28
CA VAL A 103 25.75 -1.87 -2.17
C VAL A 103 25.53 -3.38 -2.31
N SER A 104 25.29 -3.84 -3.53
CA SER A 104 25.13 -5.27 -3.82
C SER A 104 26.48 -5.99 -3.90
N TRP A 105 26.45 -7.32 -3.92
CA TRP A 105 27.64 -8.18 -3.90
C TRP A 105 28.57 -7.98 -5.11
N ASP A 106 28.05 -7.50 -6.24
CA ASP A 106 28.77 -7.18 -7.48
C ASP A 106 29.27 -5.72 -7.53
N GLY A 107 29.08 -4.97 -6.44
CA GLY A 107 29.57 -3.60 -6.29
C GLY A 107 28.66 -2.54 -6.89
N GLU A 108 27.49 -2.90 -7.43
CA GLU A 108 26.48 -1.93 -7.87
C GLU A 108 25.89 -1.18 -6.67
N VAL A 109 25.66 0.12 -6.86
CA VAL A 109 25.15 1.03 -5.83
C VAL A 109 23.70 1.38 -6.13
N HIS A 110 22.83 0.99 -5.22
CA HIS A 110 21.39 1.13 -5.29
C HIS A 110 20.89 2.17 -4.26
N PRO A 111 19.75 2.81 -4.51
CA PRO A 111 19.25 3.86 -3.62
C PRO A 111 18.66 3.30 -2.32
N CYS A 112 18.15 2.07 -2.32
CA CYS A 112 17.49 1.45 -1.18
C CYS A 112 17.34 -0.05 -1.35
N TYR A 113 16.95 -0.73 -0.27
CA TYR A 113 16.66 -2.16 -0.28
C TYR A 113 15.45 -2.53 -1.16
N PHE A 114 14.54 -1.60 -1.48
CA PHE A 114 13.43 -1.89 -2.38
C PHE A 114 13.87 -1.97 -3.85
N LEU A 115 15.01 -1.38 -4.23
CA LEU A 115 15.44 -1.25 -5.62
C LEU A 115 16.80 -1.90 -5.91
N TRP A 116 17.25 -2.83 -5.07
CA TRP A 116 18.54 -3.52 -5.25
C TRP A 116 18.50 -4.75 -6.16
N HIS A 117 17.37 -5.44 -6.27
CA HIS A 117 17.25 -6.63 -7.11
C HIS A 117 15.89 -6.69 -7.79
N ARG A 118 15.76 -7.60 -8.76
CA ARG A 118 14.51 -7.85 -9.45
C ARG A 118 13.63 -8.79 -8.63
N PHE A 119 12.39 -8.40 -8.37
CA PHE A 119 11.40 -9.28 -7.73
C PHE A 119 9.98 -8.95 -8.18
N GLN A 120 9.05 -9.83 -7.83
CA GLN A 120 7.63 -9.68 -8.17
C GLN A 120 6.83 -9.30 -6.92
N CYS A 121 6.11 -8.18 -7.02
CA CYS A 121 5.08 -7.80 -6.08
C CYS A 121 3.73 -8.33 -6.58
N HIS A 122 2.95 -8.92 -5.67
CA HIS A 122 1.61 -9.38 -5.96
C HIS A 122 0.60 -8.39 -5.34
N PHE A 123 -0.16 -7.71 -6.21
CA PHE A 123 -1.17 -6.73 -5.86
C PHE A 123 -2.56 -7.35 -5.87
N SER A 124 -3.24 -7.20 -4.74
CA SER A 124 -4.69 -7.36 -4.55
C SER A 124 -5.30 -8.72 -4.90
N TYR A 125 -6.38 -9.04 -4.19
CA TYR A 125 -7.25 -10.18 -4.42
C TYR A 125 -8.59 -9.68 -4.90
N TRP A 126 -8.94 -9.92 -6.17
CA TRP A 126 -10.32 -9.71 -6.58
C TRP A 126 -11.16 -10.93 -6.20
N ARG A 127 -12.02 -10.83 -5.17
CA ARG A 127 -13.09 -11.82 -4.94
C ARG A 127 -14.21 -11.58 -5.95
N LYS A 128 -14.40 -12.50 -6.91
CA LYS A 128 -15.59 -12.54 -7.76
C LYS A 128 -16.74 -13.17 -6.96
N TYR A 129 -17.92 -12.56 -6.94
CA TYR A 129 -19.13 -13.26 -6.51
C TYR A 129 -19.62 -14.17 -7.65
N VAL A 130 -19.87 -15.43 -7.35
CA VAL A 130 -20.47 -16.43 -8.25
C VAL A 130 -21.62 -17.02 -7.45
N PRO A 131 -22.88 -16.68 -7.78
CA PRO A 131 -24.03 -17.23 -7.10
C PRO A 131 -24.03 -18.78 -7.20
N GLY A 132 -24.23 -19.48 -6.07
CA GLY A 132 -24.51 -20.92 -6.05
C GLY A 132 -23.33 -21.88 -5.80
N LEU A 133 -22.16 -21.39 -5.37
CA LEU A 133 -21.01 -22.24 -5.01
C LEU A 133 -20.79 -22.22 -3.49
N SER A 134 -21.26 -23.24 -2.77
CA SER A 134 -21.02 -23.42 -1.33
C SER A 134 -19.79 -24.29 -1.08
N LEU A 135 -18.87 -23.84 -0.23
CA LEU A 135 -17.75 -24.66 0.28
C LEU A 135 -18.03 -25.10 1.71
N GLU A 136 -17.52 -26.27 2.10
CA GLU A 136 -17.58 -26.80 3.48
C GLU A 136 -17.02 -25.85 4.54
N PHE A 137 -16.20 -24.86 4.14
CA PHE A 137 -15.63 -23.83 5.00
C PHE A 137 -16.26 -22.43 4.79
N GLY A 138 -17.57 -22.37 4.57
CA GLY A 138 -18.39 -21.26 5.05
C GLY A 138 -18.34 -19.93 4.29
N SER A 139 -18.18 -19.92 2.97
CA SER A 139 -18.57 -18.73 2.19
C SER A 139 -19.22 -19.08 0.86
N ASP A 140 -20.44 -18.55 0.64
CA ASP A 140 -21.21 -18.64 -0.61
C ASP A 140 -20.74 -17.61 -1.67
N VAL A 141 -19.47 -17.21 -1.62
CA VAL A 141 -18.88 -16.13 -2.43
C VAL A 141 -17.59 -16.66 -3.07
N ALA A 142 -17.51 -16.55 -4.40
CA ALA A 142 -16.62 -17.38 -5.21
C ALA A 142 -15.12 -17.23 -5.01
N ILE A 143 -14.46 -18.28 -5.47
CA ILE A 143 -13.02 -18.37 -5.64
C ILE A 143 -12.67 -18.09 -7.12
N HIS A 144 -12.48 -16.84 -7.51
CA HIS A 144 -11.65 -16.52 -8.67
C HIS A 144 -10.59 -15.51 -8.24
N TYR A 145 -9.36 -15.96 -8.00
CA TYR A 145 -8.25 -15.10 -7.65
C TYR A 145 -7.63 -14.51 -8.93
N THR A 146 -7.96 -13.26 -9.27
CA THR A 146 -7.12 -12.50 -10.22
C THR A 146 -6.05 -11.79 -9.41
N TYR A 147 -4.81 -12.25 -9.54
CA TYR A 147 -3.64 -11.62 -8.94
C TYR A 147 -3.00 -10.70 -9.98
N TRP A 148 -2.76 -9.46 -9.58
CA TRP A 148 -1.98 -8.54 -10.41
C TRP A 148 -0.52 -8.62 -10.00
N LYS A 149 0.37 -8.63 -10.98
CA LYS A 149 1.80 -8.73 -10.75
C LYS A 149 2.47 -7.48 -11.24
N LYS A 150 3.30 -6.89 -10.40
CA LYS A 150 4.28 -5.87 -10.79
C LYS A 150 5.65 -6.47 -10.68
N THR A 151 6.49 -6.22 -11.67
CA THR A 151 7.91 -6.50 -11.57
C THR A 151 8.63 -5.23 -11.13
N VAL A 152 9.35 -5.32 -10.01
CA VAL A 152 10.30 -4.28 -9.59
C VAL A 152 11.65 -4.65 -10.17
N ASN A 153 12.25 -3.73 -10.94
CA ASN A 153 13.59 -3.90 -11.49
C ASN A 153 14.62 -3.17 -10.61
N PRO A 154 15.86 -3.67 -10.52
CA PRO A 154 16.91 -3.00 -9.79
C PRO A 154 17.23 -1.64 -10.43
N ARG A 155 17.53 -0.65 -9.59
CA ARG A 155 18.01 0.67 -10.02
C ARG A 155 19.41 0.87 -9.46
N SER A 156 20.41 0.83 -10.34
CA SER A 156 21.80 1.13 -9.99
C SER A 156 22.18 2.53 -10.47
N PHE A 157 23.02 3.21 -9.70
CA PHE A 157 23.58 4.53 -10.01
C PHE A 157 25.09 4.49 -10.27
N GLY A 158 25.73 3.33 -10.15
CA GLY A 158 27.17 3.19 -10.39
C GLY A 158 27.73 1.92 -9.78
N ASN A 159 29.00 1.64 -10.05
CA ASN A 159 29.69 0.46 -9.53
C ASN A 159 31.01 0.85 -8.85
N LEU A 160 31.21 0.37 -7.61
CA LEU A 160 32.38 0.69 -6.78
C LEU A 160 33.72 0.18 -7.34
N ALA A 161 33.71 -0.80 -8.26
CA ALA A 161 34.92 -1.23 -8.96
C ALA A 161 35.41 -0.20 -10.00
N ARG A 162 34.55 0.76 -10.38
CA ARG A 162 34.83 1.74 -11.44
C ARG A 162 34.88 3.18 -10.93
N GLN A 163 34.07 3.51 -9.92
CA GLN A 163 33.88 4.89 -9.42
C GLN A 163 33.84 4.89 -7.89
N GLY A 164 34.32 5.98 -7.28
CA GLY A 164 34.25 6.13 -5.82
C GLY A 164 32.83 6.33 -5.33
N ILE A 165 32.50 5.87 -4.11
CA ILE A 165 31.14 6.01 -3.55
C ILE A 165 30.67 7.48 -3.50
N LEU A 166 31.57 8.42 -3.19
CA LEU A 166 31.25 9.84 -3.17
C LEU A 166 30.97 10.41 -4.56
N GLU A 167 31.63 9.89 -5.60
CA GLU A 167 31.37 10.28 -6.99
C GLU A 167 30.00 9.79 -7.42
N ILE A 168 29.69 8.51 -7.15
CA ILE A 168 28.38 7.92 -7.43
C ILE A 168 27.26 8.65 -6.68
N TRP A 169 27.46 8.93 -5.39
CA TRP A 169 26.47 9.59 -4.55
C TRP A 169 26.15 11.01 -5.03
N ASN A 170 27.16 11.76 -5.46
CA ASN A 170 27.01 13.13 -5.92
C ASN A 170 26.72 13.24 -7.42
N ASP A 171 26.61 12.12 -8.13
CA ASP A 171 26.20 12.11 -9.53
C ASP A 171 24.81 12.75 -9.70
N GLN A 172 24.60 13.41 -10.85
CA GLN A 172 23.35 14.12 -11.13
C GLN A 172 22.14 13.18 -11.14
N ALA A 173 22.28 11.95 -11.63
CA ALA A 173 21.16 11.01 -11.69
C ALA A 173 20.75 10.55 -10.28
N PHE A 174 21.70 10.25 -9.41
CA PHE A 174 21.40 9.78 -8.05
C PHE A 174 20.88 10.93 -7.18
N SER A 175 21.49 12.10 -7.24
CA SER A 175 20.99 13.29 -6.51
C SER A 175 19.58 13.70 -6.95
N SER A 176 19.28 13.72 -8.25
CA SER A 176 17.92 13.99 -8.75
C SER A 176 16.90 12.96 -8.28
N PHE A 177 17.24 11.66 -8.32
CA PHE A 177 16.35 10.61 -7.82
C PHE A 177 16.05 10.79 -6.33
N ARG A 178 17.08 11.07 -5.52
CA ARG A 178 16.91 11.29 -4.07
C ARG A 178 16.02 12.50 -3.80
N LYS A 179 16.18 13.58 -4.58
CA LYS A 179 15.32 14.76 -4.50
C LYS A 179 13.86 14.45 -4.83
N GLU A 180 13.59 13.75 -5.93
CA GLU A 180 12.22 13.36 -6.36
C GLU A 180 11.51 12.50 -5.28
N VAL A 181 12.26 11.61 -4.62
CA VAL A 181 11.73 10.81 -3.50
C VAL A 181 11.42 11.67 -2.27
N VAL A 182 12.32 12.56 -1.86
CA VAL A 182 12.15 13.46 -0.70
C VAL A 182 11.01 14.45 -0.92
N ASP A 183 10.89 14.98 -2.14
CA ASP A 183 9.81 15.88 -2.52
C ASP A 183 8.45 15.15 -2.66
N ASN A 184 8.42 13.81 -2.47
CA ASN A 184 7.22 12.97 -2.52
C ASN A 184 6.43 13.10 -3.84
N GLU A 185 7.13 13.34 -4.95
CA GLU A 185 6.53 13.68 -6.25
C GLU A 185 5.89 12.48 -6.99
N PHE A 186 5.66 11.35 -6.32
CA PHE A 186 5.08 10.13 -6.90
C PHE A 186 3.71 9.78 -6.30
N PRO A 187 2.80 9.11 -7.04
CA PRO A 187 1.41 8.90 -6.62
C PRO A 187 1.25 7.90 -5.47
N TYR A 188 0.10 7.94 -4.79
CA TYR A 188 -0.29 7.01 -3.72
C TYR A 188 -0.96 5.75 -4.29
N CYS A 189 -0.18 4.89 -4.97
CA CYS A 189 -0.72 3.71 -5.65
C CYS A 189 -1.43 2.75 -4.69
N SER A 190 -0.89 2.48 -3.50
CA SER A 190 -1.50 1.51 -2.56
C SER A 190 -2.89 1.92 -2.04
N ASN A 191 -3.20 3.23 -2.04
CA ASN A 191 -4.49 3.76 -1.57
C ASN A 191 -5.38 4.24 -2.73
N CYS A 192 -4.95 4.06 -3.98
CA CYS A 192 -5.66 4.54 -5.15
C CYS A 192 -6.85 3.62 -5.48
N ASN A 193 -8.03 4.22 -5.66
CA ASN A 193 -9.25 3.50 -6.06
C ASN A 193 -9.21 2.94 -7.50
N LEU A 194 -8.20 3.32 -8.28
CA LEU A 194 -7.97 2.83 -9.65
C LEU A 194 -6.88 1.76 -9.71
N VAL A 195 -6.23 1.44 -8.59
CA VAL A 195 -5.16 0.43 -8.56
C VAL A 195 -5.75 -0.98 -8.44
N PRO A 196 -5.20 -1.96 -9.17
CA PRO A 196 -4.04 -1.85 -10.05
C PRO A 196 -4.37 -1.24 -11.42
N CYS A 197 -3.52 -0.31 -11.87
CA CYS A 197 -3.58 0.33 -13.20
C CYS A 197 -2.39 -0.08 -14.07
N ASP A 198 -2.53 0.07 -15.39
CA ASP A 198 -1.52 -0.38 -16.37
C ASP A 198 -0.14 0.26 -16.14
N HIS A 199 -0.08 1.53 -15.71
CA HIS A 199 1.17 2.23 -15.39
C HIS A 199 1.95 1.58 -14.24
N LEU A 200 1.26 0.94 -13.30
CA LEU A 200 1.91 0.32 -12.14
C LEU A 200 2.47 -1.06 -12.47
N ILE A 201 1.82 -1.79 -13.38
CA ILE A 201 2.12 -3.20 -13.70
C ILE A 201 2.95 -3.36 -14.97
N VAL A 202 3.12 -2.30 -15.76
CA VAL A 202 3.95 -2.34 -16.97
C VAL A 202 5.38 -2.75 -16.65
N GLU A 203 5.94 -3.61 -17.51
CA GLU A 203 7.31 -4.08 -17.39
C GLU A 203 8.10 -3.78 -18.68
N PRO A 204 9.19 -2.99 -18.61
CA PRO A 204 9.71 -2.31 -17.43
C PRO A 204 8.79 -1.16 -16.97
N PHE A 205 8.85 -0.82 -15.68
CA PHE A 205 8.27 0.42 -15.18
C PHE A 205 8.92 1.61 -15.90
N ASP A 206 8.11 2.44 -16.55
CA ASP A 206 8.57 3.65 -17.26
C ASP A 206 8.19 4.89 -16.45
N ARG A 207 6.87 5.16 -16.37
CA ARG A 207 6.31 6.29 -15.64
C ARG A 207 4.99 5.95 -15.00
N ASP A 208 4.74 6.57 -13.85
CA ASP A 208 3.44 6.57 -13.23
C ASP A 208 2.52 7.69 -13.78
N CYS A 209 1.34 7.85 -13.17
CA CYS A 209 0.35 8.83 -13.60
C CYS A 209 0.74 10.30 -13.33
N TYR A 210 1.77 10.55 -12.51
CA TYR A 210 2.36 11.88 -12.30
C TYR A 210 3.55 12.13 -13.23
N LEU A 211 3.84 11.18 -14.14
CA LEU A 211 4.94 11.19 -15.10
C LEU A 211 6.34 11.07 -14.46
N THR A 212 6.38 10.69 -13.18
CA THR A 212 7.61 10.40 -12.43
C THR A 212 8.19 9.04 -12.77
N THR A 213 9.50 8.91 -12.59
CA THR A 213 10.24 7.66 -12.87
C THR A 213 10.60 6.90 -11.61
N VAL A 214 10.11 7.35 -10.45
CA VAL A 214 10.33 6.75 -9.15
C VAL A 214 9.26 5.67 -8.90
N PRO A 215 9.63 4.37 -8.86
CA PRO A 215 8.67 3.27 -8.71
C PRO A 215 8.23 3.06 -7.25
N CYS A 216 8.08 4.14 -6.46
CA CYS A 216 7.86 4.08 -5.01
C CYS A 216 6.39 4.25 -4.58
N GLY A 217 5.45 4.48 -5.50
CA GLY A 217 4.04 4.75 -5.16
C GLY A 217 3.29 3.64 -4.41
N ASP A 218 3.81 2.42 -4.50
CA ASP A 218 3.32 1.19 -3.86
C ASP A 218 4.33 0.60 -2.85
N CYS A 219 5.38 1.36 -2.49
CA CYS A 219 6.43 0.88 -1.62
C CYS A 219 5.96 0.81 -0.15
N PHE A 220 5.90 -0.40 0.41
CA PHE A 220 5.48 -0.62 1.81
C PHE A 220 6.46 -0.07 2.86
N TRP A 221 7.71 0.19 2.47
CA TRP A 221 8.66 0.94 3.29
C TRP A 221 8.24 2.40 3.45
N GLY A 222 7.94 3.08 2.34
CA GLY A 222 7.46 4.46 2.34
C GLY A 222 6.14 4.64 3.10
N LEU A 223 5.33 3.58 3.15
CA LEU A 223 4.05 3.54 3.87
C LEU A 223 4.20 3.19 5.36
N GLY A 224 5.41 2.86 5.83
CA GLY A 224 5.67 2.48 7.23
C GLY A 224 5.17 1.09 7.63
N ILE A 225 4.81 0.24 6.67
CA ILE A 225 4.38 -1.14 6.93
C ILE A 225 5.60 -2.06 7.10
N PHE A 226 6.69 -1.78 6.39
CA PHE A 226 7.94 -2.52 6.54
C PHE A 226 8.98 -1.68 7.27
N ASN A 227 9.75 -2.35 8.15
CA ASN A 227 10.85 -1.78 8.91
C ASN A 227 12.11 -2.63 8.75
N CYS A 228 13.26 -1.96 8.69
CA CYS A 228 14.56 -2.54 8.45
C CYS A 228 15.16 -2.70 9.84
N MET A 229 15.88 -3.80 10.05
CA MET A 229 16.77 -3.85 11.20
C MET A 229 17.87 -2.83 10.92
N LYS A 230 17.82 -1.71 11.64
CA LYS A 230 18.87 -0.68 11.66
C LYS A 230 19.72 -0.91 12.89
#